data_AF-A0A7V0U4C9-F1
#
_entry.id   AF-A0A7V0U4C9-F1
#
_cell.length_a   1.000
_cell.length_b   1.000
_cell.length_c   1.000
_cell.angle_alpha   90.00
_cell.angle_beta   90.00
_cell.angle_gamma   90.00
#
_symmetry.space_group_name_H-M   'P 1'
#
loop_
_entity.id
_entity.type
_entity.pdbx_description
1 polymer ?
#
loop_
_entity_poly.entity_id
_entity_poly.type
_entity_poly.pdbx_seq_one_letter_code
_entity_poly.pdbx_strand_id
1 'polypeptide(L)'
;MNTLDQDYGSGVFDTCEPPCLSLYQPTHRRFPENQQDPIRFGNLVRRLEQSLLQRVPKGEAEQLLAPFRDIEQDRAFWNNTLDGLAVLSSSDLFRTYLLQRPVSEQAVVADSFHIKPLMRIQQSADRYHVLALSRRAVKLYEGNRDVLDEIEPAPGIPRTLDQALGIEEQETVSDHAVTFYGDVGGKSSPVRRGSDGRQAATYIDTERFFRAVDRGILEQHSRPSGLPLILVALPEHQHMLRELSHNPHLVRQGVETNPDALSSVDDLRQRVWQVMEPYYLERLTRLAEAFGEARSKGIGDDGLEYVAKAAAAGRVATLLVEADRMIPGRINTETGDVEYGDLAHPEFDDLLDDVSSLALRAGGEVVIVPAERMPTETGIAAIYRY
;
A
#
# COMPACT_ATOMS: atom_id res chain seq x y z
N MET A 1 -12.75 -11.06 4.74
CA MET A 1 -11.47 -11.15 4.01
C MET A 1 -10.40 -10.69 4.97
N ASN A 2 -9.43 -11.54 5.26
CA ASN A 2 -8.29 -11.13 6.08
C ASN A 2 -7.47 -10.17 5.24
N THR A 3 -7.15 -9.01 5.81
CA THR A 3 -6.35 -8.01 5.09
C THR A 3 -4.89 -8.38 5.27
N LEU A 4 -4.13 -8.37 4.17
CA LEU A 4 -2.70 -8.69 4.18
C LEU A 4 -1.97 -7.85 5.24
N ASP A 5 -2.36 -6.58 5.41
CA ASP A 5 -1.84 -5.67 6.43
C ASP A 5 -1.99 -6.20 7.86
N GLN A 6 -3.15 -6.78 8.20
CA GLN A 6 -3.43 -7.32 9.54
C GLN A 6 -2.62 -8.59 9.81
N ASP A 7 -2.59 -9.51 8.85
CA ASP A 7 -1.85 -10.77 9.00
C ASP A 7 -0.33 -10.52 9.03
N TYR A 8 0.15 -9.52 8.27
CA TYR A 8 1.55 -9.07 8.32
C TYR A 8 1.90 -8.43 9.67
N GLY A 9 1.07 -7.52 10.18
CA GLY A 9 1.30 -6.83 11.46
C GLY A 9 1.18 -7.71 12.70
N SER A 10 0.50 -8.86 12.60
CA SER A 10 0.33 -9.82 13.69
C SER A 10 1.38 -10.95 13.67
N GLY A 11 2.25 -11.00 12.66
CA GLY A 11 3.29 -12.03 12.56
C GLY A 11 2.75 -13.42 12.23
N VAL A 12 1.57 -13.52 11.60
CA VAL A 12 0.91 -14.81 11.28
C VAL A 12 1.80 -15.69 10.38
N PHE A 13 2.67 -15.08 9.58
CA PHE A 13 3.58 -15.81 8.69
C PHE A 13 4.78 -16.43 9.42
N ASP A 14 5.04 -16.06 10.68
CA ASP A 14 6.21 -16.52 11.44
C ASP A 14 5.97 -17.83 12.20
N THR A 15 4.71 -18.21 12.41
CA THR A 15 4.31 -19.33 13.27
C THR A 15 3.69 -20.47 12.47
N CYS A 16 4.38 -20.96 11.44
CA CYS A 16 3.92 -22.11 10.65
C CYS A 16 4.53 -23.42 11.17
N GLU A 17 3.73 -24.46 11.33
CA GLU A 17 4.24 -25.83 11.46
C GLU A 17 4.55 -26.42 10.07
N PRO A 18 5.81 -26.83 9.80
CA PRO A 18 6.18 -27.44 8.52
C PRO A 18 5.39 -28.74 8.23
N PRO A 19 5.04 -29.02 6.96
CA PRO A 19 5.39 -28.27 5.76
C PRO A 19 4.45 -27.08 5.48
N CYS A 20 5.04 -25.96 5.09
CA CYS A 20 4.35 -24.73 4.72
C CYS A 20 4.22 -24.65 3.19
N LEU A 21 3.01 -24.52 2.68
CA LEU A 21 2.71 -24.42 1.26
C LEU A 21 2.46 -22.97 0.88
N SER A 22 3.12 -22.51 -0.18
CA SER A 22 2.93 -21.17 -0.73
C SER A 22 2.68 -21.25 -2.23
N LEU A 23 1.54 -20.73 -2.70
CA LEU A 23 1.18 -20.69 -4.11
C LEU A 23 0.91 -19.26 -4.54
N TYR A 24 1.57 -18.84 -5.61
CA TYR A 24 1.40 -17.53 -6.22
C TYR A 24 1.06 -17.69 -7.71
N GLN A 25 0.12 -16.89 -8.20
CA GLN A 25 -0.12 -16.79 -9.64
C GLN A 25 -0.71 -15.44 -10.05
N PRO A 26 -0.49 -15.00 -11.31
CA PRO A 26 -1.27 -13.93 -11.89
C PRO A 26 -2.70 -14.41 -12.17
N THR A 27 -3.67 -13.52 -11.96
CA THR A 27 -5.09 -13.73 -12.28
C THR A 27 -5.62 -12.58 -13.14
N HIS A 28 -6.82 -12.75 -13.68
CA HIS A 28 -7.43 -11.77 -14.57
C HIS A 28 -8.84 -11.40 -14.10
N ARG A 29 -9.10 -10.09 -14.00
CA ARG A 29 -10.42 -9.57 -13.60
C ARG A 29 -11.53 -9.80 -14.63
N ARG A 30 -11.18 -10.06 -15.88
CA ARG A 30 -12.11 -10.01 -17.02
C ARG A 30 -12.06 -11.28 -17.85
N PHE A 31 -13.20 -11.54 -18.48
CA PHE A 31 -13.35 -12.53 -19.54
C PHE A 31 -12.83 -11.97 -20.87
N PRO A 32 -12.18 -12.77 -21.73
CA PRO A 32 -11.97 -14.22 -21.61
C PRO A 32 -10.69 -14.65 -20.87
N GLU A 33 -9.83 -13.72 -20.49
CA GLU A 33 -8.50 -14.02 -19.95
C GLU A 33 -8.57 -14.86 -18.65
N ASN A 34 -9.62 -14.66 -17.84
CA ASN A 34 -9.81 -15.37 -16.57
C ASN A 34 -10.18 -16.87 -16.72
N GLN A 35 -10.51 -17.35 -17.92
CA GLN A 35 -10.81 -18.78 -18.15
C GLN A 35 -9.59 -19.69 -17.91
N GLN A 36 -8.39 -19.16 -18.05
CA GLN A 36 -7.15 -19.91 -17.87
C GLN A 36 -6.72 -20.03 -16.40
N ASP A 37 -7.21 -19.15 -15.53
CA ASP A 37 -6.72 -19.01 -14.15
C ASP A 37 -6.96 -20.28 -13.29
N PRO A 38 -8.12 -20.97 -13.37
CA PRO A 38 -8.32 -22.25 -12.67
C PRO A 38 -7.39 -23.35 -13.20
N ILE A 39 -7.12 -23.35 -14.51
CA ILE A 39 -6.25 -24.35 -15.16
C ILE A 39 -4.80 -24.15 -14.69
N ARG A 40 -4.34 -22.90 -14.66
CA ARG A 40 -3.03 -22.51 -14.12
C ARG A 40 -2.91 -22.91 -12.65
N PHE A 41 -3.94 -22.62 -11.86
CA PHE A 41 -3.98 -22.98 -10.44
C PHE A 41 -3.86 -24.49 -10.25
N GLY A 42 -4.65 -25.30 -10.97
CA GLY A 42 -4.55 -26.76 -10.93
C GLY A 42 -3.21 -27.33 -11.38
N ASN A 43 -2.47 -26.63 -12.28
CA ASN A 43 -1.08 -27.00 -12.59
C ASN A 43 -0.14 -26.77 -11.39
N LEU A 44 -0.29 -25.65 -10.67
CA LEU A 44 0.52 -25.32 -9.51
C LEU A 44 0.21 -26.22 -8.31
N VAL A 45 -1.07 -26.53 -8.06
CA VAL A 45 -1.49 -27.50 -7.03
C VAL A 45 -0.85 -28.87 -7.27
N ARG A 46 -0.76 -29.33 -8.53
CA ARG A 46 -0.06 -30.58 -8.85
C ARG A 46 1.44 -30.51 -8.57
N ARG A 47 2.10 -29.36 -8.74
CA ARG A 47 3.51 -29.17 -8.37
C ARG A 47 3.70 -29.22 -6.86
N LEU A 48 2.80 -28.63 -6.09
CA LEU A 48 2.79 -28.74 -4.63
C LEU A 48 2.63 -30.20 -4.19
N GLU A 49 1.68 -30.93 -4.79
CA GLU A 49 1.47 -32.36 -4.50
C GLU A 49 2.71 -33.21 -4.77
N GLN A 50 3.36 -33.02 -5.92
CA GLN A 50 4.60 -33.73 -6.26
C GLN A 50 5.73 -33.45 -5.26
N SER A 51 5.79 -32.24 -4.73
CA SER A 51 6.80 -31.81 -3.76
C SER A 51 6.49 -32.35 -2.35
N LEU A 52 5.22 -32.29 -1.93
CA LEU A 52 4.77 -32.82 -0.64
C LEU A 52 4.94 -34.32 -0.51
N LEU A 53 4.63 -35.08 -1.56
CA LEU A 53 4.73 -36.55 -1.53
C LEU A 53 6.17 -37.07 -1.34
N GLN A 54 7.18 -36.21 -1.48
CA GLN A 54 8.57 -36.54 -1.17
C GLN A 54 8.90 -36.37 0.31
N ARG A 55 8.09 -35.62 1.07
CA ARG A 55 8.33 -35.23 2.47
C ARG A 55 7.36 -35.89 3.44
N VAL A 56 6.09 -36.02 3.06
CA VAL A 56 5.02 -36.52 3.94
C VAL A 56 4.22 -37.65 3.28
N PRO A 57 3.57 -38.52 4.08
CA PRO A 57 2.69 -39.55 3.55
C PRO A 57 1.52 -38.96 2.75
N LYS A 58 1.03 -39.73 1.77
CA LYS A 58 -0.05 -39.31 0.87
C LYS A 58 -1.30 -38.77 1.58
N GLY A 59 -1.72 -39.39 2.69
CA GLY A 59 -2.91 -38.96 3.42
C GLY A 59 -2.77 -37.57 4.05
N GLU A 60 -1.57 -37.23 4.52
CA GLU A 60 -1.26 -35.90 5.07
C GLU A 60 -1.16 -34.85 3.96
N ALA A 61 -0.50 -35.19 2.84
CA ALA A 61 -0.47 -34.34 1.65
C ALA A 61 -1.89 -34.02 1.13
N GLU A 62 -2.78 -35.01 1.10
CA GLU A 62 -4.19 -34.82 0.69
C GLU A 62 -4.95 -33.87 1.62
N GLN A 63 -4.69 -33.93 2.93
CA GLN A 63 -5.31 -33.02 3.90
C GLN A 63 -4.86 -31.58 3.70
N LEU A 64 -3.55 -31.35 3.54
CA LEU A 64 -2.97 -30.01 3.32
C LEU A 64 -3.41 -29.40 1.97
N LEU A 65 -3.66 -30.22 0.96
CA LEU A 65 -4.08 -29.78 -0.38
C LEU A 65 -5.60 -29.66 -0.54
N ALA A 66 -6.40 -30.21 0.38
CA ALA A 66 -7.86 -30.15 0.28
C ALA A 66 -8.39 -28.71 0.12
N PRO A 67 -7.92 -27.72 0.91
CA PRO A 67 -8.36 -26.33 0.74
C PRO A 67 -8.01 -25.72 -0.63
N PHE A 68 -6.91 -26.14 -1.26
CA PHE A 68 -6.57 -25.69 -2.62
C PHE A 68 -7.54 -26.28 -3.64
N ARG A 69 -7.87 -27.57 -3.53
CA ARG A 69 -8.81 -28.24 -4.43
C ARG A 69 -10.21 -27.64 -4.35
N ASP A 70 -10.61 -27.16 -3.18
CA ASP A 70 -11.87 -26.42 -2.99
C ASP A 70 -11.86 -25.10 -3.77
N ILE A 71 -10.76 -24.32 -3.70
CA ILE A 71 -10.60 -23.09 -4.50
C ILE A 71 -10.59 -23.38 -6.01
N GLU A 72 -9.87 -24.43 -6.44
CA GLU A 72 -9.79 -24.82 -7.86
C GLU A 72 -11.18 -25.01 -8.48
N GLN A 73 -12.14 -25.54 -7.71
CA GLN A 73 -13.49 -25.84 -8.16
C GLN A 73 -14.49 -24.68 -7.97
N ASP A 74 -14.12 -23.64 -7.22
CA ASP A 74 -14.99 -22.51 -6.90
C ASP A 74 -15.10 -21.50 -8.06
N ARG A 75 -16.11 -21.68 -8.90
CA ARG A 75 -16.40 -20.75 -10.00
C ARG A 75 -16.72 -19.33 -9.54
N ALA A 76 -17.34 -19.16 -8.36
CA ALA A 76 -17.67 -17.83 -7.87
C ALA A 76 -16.41 -17.08 -7.46
N PHE A 77 -15.45 -17.76 -6.84
CA PHE A 77 -14.12 -17.22 -6.55
C PHE A 77 -13.41 -16.73 -7.82
N TRP A 78 -13.28 -17.59 -8.84
CA TRP A 78 -12.56 -17.25 -10.07
C TRP A 78 -13.17 -16.08 -10.86
N ASN A 79 -14.49 -15.88 -10.75
CA ASN A 79 -15.19 -14.75 -11.36
C ASN A 79 -14.96 -13.42 -10.63
N ASN A 80 -14.39 -13.42 -9.42
CA ASN A 80 -14.16 -12.23 -8.59
C ASN A 80 -12.69 -12.03 -8.23
N THR A 81 -11.76 -12.62 -9.00
CA THR A 81 -10.32 -12.43 -8.79
C THR A 81 -9.86 -11.02 -9.18
N LEU A 82 -8.68 -10.65 -8.68
CA LEU A 82 -8.01 -9.40 -9.02
C LEU A 82 -6.89 -9.67 -10.04
N ASP A 83 -5.73 -9.05 -9.89
CA ASP A 83 -4.62 -9.20 -10.84
C ASP A 83 -3.60 -10.28 -10.40
N GLY A 84 -3.65 -10.68 -9.14
CA GLY A 84 -2.87 -11.78 -8.61
C GLY A 84 -3.56 -12.52 -7.47
N LEU A 85 -3.03 -13.70 -7.17
CA LEU A 85 -3.49 -14.59 -6.11
C LEU A 85 -2.31 -15.12 -5.31
N ALA A 86 -2.44 -15.09 -3.99
CA ALA A 86 -1.58 -15.84 -3.08
C ALA A 86 -2.44 -16.77 -2.21
N VAL A 87 -2.04 -18.04 -2.09
CA VAL A 87 -2.65 -19.02 -1.19
C VAL A 87 -1.56 -19.64 -0.33
N LEU A 88 -1.72 -19.51 0.98
CA LEU A 88 -0.81 -20.05 1.99
C LEU A 88 -1.54 -21.09 2.83
N SER A 89 -0.89 -22.22 3.09
CA SER A 89 -1.48 -23.32 3.86
C SER A 89 -0.44 -24.08 4.68
N SER A 90 -0.82 -24.47 5.89
CA SER A 90 -0.12 -25.38 6.80
C SER A 90 -1.13 -26.23 7.56
N SER A 91 -0.70 -27.01 8.56
CA SER A 91 -1.60 -27.79 9.42
C SER A 91 -2.57 -26.90 10.22
N ASP A 92 -2.16 -25.68 10.55
CA ASP A 92 -2.83 -24.76 11.47
C ASP A 92 -3.30 -23.45 10.82
N LEU A 93 -2.83 -23.14 9.61
CA LEU A 93 -3.15 -21.91 8.90
C LEU A 93 -3.65 -22.20 7.48
N PHE A 94 -4.70 -21.49 7.08
CA PHE A 94 -5.07 -21.33 5.67
C PHE A 94 -5.42 -19.88 5.39
N ARG A 95 -4.81 -19.30 4.36
CA ARG A 95 -5.01 -17.90 3.96
C ARG A 95 -5.02 -17.76 2.44
N THR A 96 -5.93 -16.92 1.98
CA THR A 96 -6.07 -16.56 0.56
C THR A 96 -6.09 -15.04 0.43
N TYR A 97 -5.22 -14.51 -0.43
CA TYR A 97 -5.12 -13.09 -0.71
C TYR A 97 -5.35 -12.82 -2.19
N LEU A 98 -6.33 -11.98 -2.49
CA LEU A 98 -6.51 -11.40 -3.82
C LEU A 98 -5.64 -10.14 -3.91
N LEU A 99 -4.71 -10.12 -4.86
CA LEU A 99 -3.70 -9.09 -5.00
C LEU A 99 -4.07 -8.15 -6.15
N GLN A 100 -3.84 -6.85 -5.94
CA GLN A 100 -4.13 -5.80 -6.92
C GLN A 100 -3.03 -5.65 -7.98
N ARG A 101 -2.05 -6.56 -7.95
CA ARG A 101 -0.90 -6.63 -8.82
C ARG A 101 -0.64 -8.09 -9.21
N PRO A 102 -0.20 -8.34 -10.46
CA PRO A 102 0.27 -9.66 -10.85
C PRO A 102 1.54 -10.06 -10.08
N VAL A 103 1.57 -11.33 -9.69
CA VAL A 103 2.73 -12.01 -9.11
C VAL A 103 3.20 -13.11 -10.04
N SER A 104 4.47 -13.47 -9.94
CA SER A 104 5.03 -14.59 -10.70
C SER A 104 4.40 -15.92 -10.29
N GLU A 105 4.27 -16.85 -11.25
CA GLU A 105 3.80 -18.20 -10.96
C GLU A 105 4.81 -18.96 -10.09
N GLN A 106 4.42 -19.31 -8.88
CA GLN A 106 5.26 -20.05 -7.94
C GLN A 106 4.44 -21.06 -7.13
N ALA A 107 5.05 -22.17 -6.79
CA ALA A 107 4.50 -23.22 -5.95
C ALA A 107 5.65 -23.77 -5.11
N VAL A 108 5.65 -23.45 -3.82
CA VAL A 108 6.74 -23.72 -2.88
C VAL A 108 6.24 -24.57 -1.72
N VAL A 109 7.03 -25.56 -1.33
CA VAL A 109 6.83 -26.38 -0.12
C VAL A 109 8.11 -26.24 0.71
N ALA A 110 8.04 -25.57 1.85
CA ALA A 110 9.20 -25.25 2.66
C ALA A 110 8.91 -25.39 4.16
N ASP A 111 9.91 -25.07 5.00
CA ASP A 111 9.76 -25.04 6.46
C ASP A 111 9.14 -23.72 6.97
N SER A 112 9.01 -22.73 6.09
CA SER A 112 8.31 -21.46 6.31
C SER A 112 7.53 -21.04 5.08
N PHE A 113 6.63 -20.06 5.22
CA PHE A 113 5.95 -19.48 4.06
C PHE A 113 6.91 -18.63 3.22
N HIS A 114 6.80 -18.76 1.90
CA HIS A 114 7.54 -17.94 0.94
C HIS A 114 6.88 -16.56 0.82
N ILE A 115 7.29 -15.58 1.61
CA ILE A 115 6.54 -14.32 1.78
C ILE A 115 7.06 -13.13 0.99
N LYS A 116 8.18 -13.23 0.27
CA LYS A 116 8.81 -12.16 -0.50
C LYS A 116 7.86 -11.50 -1.51
N PRO A 117 7.00 -12.24 -2.26
CA PRO A 117 5.99 -11.62 -3.10
C PRO A 117 5.00 -10.77 -2.28
N LEU A 118 4.59 -11.24 -1.10
CA LEU A 118 3.70 -10.50 -0.20
C LEU A 118 4.39 -9.29 0.43
N MET A 119 5.67 -9.40 0.81
CA MET A 119 6.47 -8.27 1.27
C MET A 119 6.53 -7.17 0.21
N ARG A 120 6.73 -7.53 -1.06
CA ARG A 120 6.71 -6.57 -2.17
C ARG A 120 5.38 -5.86 -2.28
N ILE A 121 4.26 -6.58 -2.15
CA ILE A 121 2.91 -5.98 -2.15
C ILE A 121 2.73 -5.05 -0.96
N GLN A 122 3.15 -5.49 0.23
CA GLN A 122 3.07 -4.72 1.47
C GLN A 122 3.92 -3.45 1.43
N GLN A 123 5.13 -3.50 0.87
CA GLN A 123 6.04 -2.35 0.77
C GLN A 123 5.70 -1.43 -0.40
N SER A 124 5.03 -1.97 -1.44
CA SER A 124 4.38 -1.14 -2.46
C SER A 124 3.25 -0.29 -1.85
N ALA A 125 2.88 -0.57 -0.59
CA ALA A 125 2.11 0.31 0.27
C ALA A 125 2.98 1.44 0.86
N ASP A 126 3.69 2.18 0.00
CA ASP A 126 4.00 3.60 0.24
C ASP A 126 2.67 4.33 0.30
N ARG A 127 1.98 4.13 1.43
CA ARG A 127 0.64 4.62 1.66
C ARG A 127 0.73 6.13 1.64
N TYR A 128 -0.22 6.73 0.96
CA TYR A 128 -0.36 8.15 0.90
C TYR A 128 -1.81 8.51 1.15
N HIS A 129 -2.01 9.69 1.73
CA HIS A 129 -3.30 10.31 1.81
C HIS A 129 -3.50 11.24 0.62
N VAL A 130 -4.71 11.28 0.10
CA VAL A 130 -5.10 12.20 -0.96
C VAL A 130 -6.23 13.08 -0.44
N LEU A 131 -5.96 14.38 -0.33
CA LEU A 131 -6.97 15.37 -0.01
C LEU A 131 -7.52 15.95 -1.32
N ALA A 132 -8.72 15.55 -1.67
CA ALA A 132 -9.50 16.15 -2.75
C ALA A 132 -10.27 17.34 -2.18
N LEU A 133 -9.87 18.55 -2.58
CA LEU A 133 -10.37 19.79 -2.00
C LEU A 133 -11.01 20.69 -3.07
N SER A 134 -12.27 21.02 -2.87
CA SER A 134 -12.99 22.07 -3.58
C SER A 134 -13.79 22.91 -2.57
N ARG A 135 -14.37 24.03 -3.02
CA ARG A 135 -15.29 24.82 -2.18
C ARG A 135 -16.58 24.06 -1.80
N ARG A 136 -16.91 23.01 -2.54
CA ARG A 136 -18.15 22.24 -2.41
C ARG A 136 -17.96 20.95 -1.64
N ALA A 137 -16.79 20.34 -1.71
CA ALA A 137 -16.53 19.05 -1.13
C ALA A 137 -15.09 18.92 -0.64
N VAL A 138 -14.95 18.27 0.51
CA VAL A 138 -13.70 17.72 1.02
C VAL A 138 -13.84 16.21 1.03
N LYS A 139 -12.95 15.53 0.32
CA LYS A 139 -12.84 14.07 0.35
C LYS A 139 -11.42 13.68 0.70
N LEU A 140 -11.30 12.65 1.52
CA LEU A 140 -10.03 12.08 1.90
C LEU A 140 -9.97 10.66 1.37
N TYR A 141 -8.86 10.33 0.74
CA TYR A 141 -8.57 8.98 0.31
C TYR A 141 -7.30 8.50 0.95
N GLU A 142 -7.22 7.19 1.14
CA GLU A 142 -6.00 6.52 1.48
C GLU A 142 -5.73 5.43 0.46
N GLY A 143 -4.50 5.34 0.01
CA GLY A 143 -4.15 4.39 -1.01
C GLY A 143 -2.66 4.20 -1.13
N ASN A 144 -2.30 3.38 -2.11
CA ASN A 144 -0.95 3.12 -2.52
C ASN A 144 -0.89 3.13 -4.05
N ARG A 145 0.16 2.53 -4.64
CA ARG A 145 0.28 2.41 -6.09
C ARG A 145 -0.93 1.75 -6.74
N ASP A 146 -1.54 0.77 -6.09
CA ASP A 146 -2.46 -0.19 -6.70
C ASP A 146 -3.92 0.07 -6.33
N VAL A 147 -4.19 0.62 -5.15
CA VAL A 147 -5.54 0.90 -4.64
C VAL A 147 -5.64 2.31 -4.10
N LEU A 148 -6.82 2.90 -4.23
CA LEU A 148 -7.19 4.14 -3.58
C LEU A 148 -8.62 4.02 -3.05
N ASP A 149 -8.77 4.09 -1.74
CA ASP A 149 -10.06 3.95 -1.05
C ASP A 149 -10.45 5.28 -0.42
N GLU A 150 -11.74 5.66 -0.55
CA GLU A 150 -12.27 6.83 0.15
C GLU A 150 -12.40 6.50 1.63
N ILE A 151 -11.81 7.34 2.48
CA ILE A 151 -11.92 7.23 3.93
C ILE A 151 -12.70 8.41 4.48
N GLU A 152 -13.48 8.14 5.53
CA GLU A 152 -14.27 9.19 6.18
C GLU A 152 -13.34 10.16 6.93
N PRO A 153 -13.39 11.48 6.63
CA PRO A 153 -12.65 12.47 7.39
C PRO A 153 -13.06 12.45 8.86
N ALA A 154 -12.12 12.79 9.75
CA ALA A 154 -12.34 12.71 11.19
C ALA A 154 -13.47 13.66 11.63
N PRO A 155 -14.21 13.35 12.72
CA PRO A 155 -15.24 14.22 13.24
C PRO A 155 -14.68 15.63 13.55
N GLY A 156 -15.31 16.66 12.99
CA GLY A 156 -14.88 18.06 13.15
C GLY A 156 -14.13 18.66 11.95
N ILE A 157 -13.80 17.87 10.93
CA ILE A 157 -13.32 18.40 9.64
C ILE A 157 -14.54 18.86 8.82
N PRO A 158 -14.63 20.14 8.41
CA PRO A 158 -15.75 20.60 7.59
C PRO A 158 -15.71 19.95 6.20
N ARG A 159 -16.84 19.41 5.75
CA ARG A 159 -16.99 18.76 4.43
C ARG A 159 -17.34 19.75 3.33
N THR A 160 -17.91 20.90 3.70
CA THR A 160 -18.34 21.96 2.80
C THR A 160 -18.02 23.32 3.38
N LEU A 161 -17.98 24.35 2.50
CA LEU A 161 -17.81 25.73 2.92
C LEU A 161 -18.92 26.17 3.90
N ASP A 162 -20.17 25.80 3.64
CA ASP A 162 -21.33 26.18 4.46
C ASP A 162 -21.22 25.63 5.89
N GLN A 163 -20.77 24.38 6.02
CA GLN A 163 -20.52 23.76 7.33
C GLN A 163 -19.41 24.49 8.10
N ALA A 164 -18.35 24.93 7.41
CA ALA A 164 -17.25 25.66 8.04
C ALA A 164 -17.64 27.07 8.51
N LEU A 165 -18.61 27.68 7.83
CA LEU A 165 -19.16 28.98 8.18
C LEU A 165 -20.28 28.90 9.24
N GLY A 166 -20.70 27.68 9.63
CA GLY A 166 -21.81 27.47 10.56
C GLY A 166 -23.17 27.88 9.97
N ILE A 167 -23.31 27.84 8.65
CA ILE A 167 -24.57 28.08 7.96
C ILE A 167 -25.35 26.76 8.01
N GLU A 168 -26.33 26.67 8.92
CA GLU A 168 -27.29 25.57 8.91
C GLU A 168 -28.07 25.63 7.60
N GLU A 169 -28.24 24.49 6.91
CA GLU A 169 -29.22 24.36 5.83
C GLU A 169 -30.59 24.72 6.42
N GLN A 170 -31.02 25.97 6.25
CA GLN A 170 -32.42 26.32 6.41
C GLN A 170 -33.15 25.52 5.33
N GLU A 171 -33.76 24.41 5.75
CA GLU A 171 -34.81 23.75 4.99
C GLU A 171 -35.68 24.83 4.39
N THR A 172 -35.81 24.81 3.06
CA THR A 172 -36.69 25.69 2.31
C THR A 172 -38.13 25.45 2.76
N VAL A 173 -38.52 26.03 3.89
CA VAL A 173 -39.90 26.16 4.30
C VAL A 173 -40.46 27.34 3.52
N SER A 174 -41.07 27.00 2.38
CA SER A 174 -42.18 27.70 1.73
C SER A 174 -42.24 29.22 1.95
N ASP A 175 -42.00 29.99 0.89
CA ASP A 175 -42.36 31.41 0.79
C ASP A 175 -43.89 31.58 1.00
N HIS A 176 -44.32 31.65 2.25
CA HIS A 176 -45.47 32.43 2.64
C HIS A 176 -44.99 33.87 2.81
N ALA A 177 -45.43 34.71 1.88
CA ALA A 177 -45.26 36.15 1.91
C ALA A 177 -45.57 36.72 3.30
N VAL A 178 -44.54 37.23 3.98
CA VAL A 178 -44.72 38.09 5.14
C VAL A 178 -44.47 39.52 4.70
N THR A 179 -45.56 40.18 4.32
CA THR A 179 -45.63 41.62 4.13
C THR A 179 -45.42 42.30 5.48
N PHE A 180 -44.26 42.91 5.70
CA PHE A 180 -44.09 43.88 6.78
C PHE A 180 -44.35 45.29 6.25
N TYR A 181 -45.50 45.83 6.65
CA TYR A 181 -45.78 47.27 6.63
C TYR A 181 -44.92 47.96 7.69
N GLY A 182 -44.15 48.98 7.30
CA GLY A 182 -43.38 49.83 8.21
C GLY A 182 -42.90 51.08 7.49
N ASP A 183 -43.56 52.19 7.79
CA ASP A 183 -43.42 53.52 7.23
C ASP A 183 -42.23 54.33 7.83
N VAL A 184 -41.82 55.35 7.09
CA VAL A 184 -41.01 56.55 7.44
C VAL A 184 -39.49 56.42 7.63
N GLY A 185 -38.75 56.88 6.59
CA GLY A 185 -37.84 58.02 6.72
C GLY A 185 -36.38 57.76 7.13
N GLY A 186 -35.51 57.60 6.13
CA GLY A 186 -34.05 57.73 6.34
C GLY A 186 -33.30 57.57 5.02
N LYS A 187 -32.78 58.68 4.47
CA LYS A 187 -31.93 58.68 3.27
C LYS A 187 -30.64 57.90 3.55
N SER A 188 -30.55 56.66 3.10
CA SER A 188 -29.29 55.96 2.88
C SER A 188 -29.09 55.79 1.38
N SER A 189 -28.11 56.51 0.84
CA SER A 189 -27.58 56.33 -0.51
C SER A 189 -27.37 54.84 -0.82
N PRO A 190 -27.69 54.36 -2.03
CA PRO A 190 -27.35 53.00 -2.41
C PRO A 190 -25.84 52.89 -2.50
N VAL A 191 -25.22 52.27 -1.49
CA VAL A 191 -23.84 51.79 -1.59
C VAL A 191 -23.84 50.76 -2.71
N ARG A 192 -23.37 51.19 -3.87
CA ARG A 192 -23.10 50.35 -5.04
C ARG A 192 -21.96 49.41 -4.64
N ARG A 193 -22.30 48.29 -4.00
CA ARG A 193 -21.37 47.23 -3.60
C ARG A 193 -20.85 46.59 -4.89
N GLY A 194 -19.70 47.07 -5.36
CA GLY A 194 -19.04 46.59 -6.57
C GLY A 194 -18.72 45.11 -6.50
N SER A 195 -18.53 44.50 -7.66
CA SER A 195 -18.10 43.10 -7.86
C SER A 195 -16.93 42.71 -6.93
N ASP A 196 -16.03 43.65 -6.69
CA ASP A 196 -14.82 43.51 -5.88
C ASP A 196 -15.11 43.11 -4.42
N GLY A 197 -16.19 43.63 -3.82
CA GLY A 197 -16.55 43.33 -2.43
C GLY A 197 -17.12 41.91 -2.24
N ARG A 198 -17.76 41.34 -3.27
CA ARG A 198 -18.24 39.95 -3.24
C ARG A 198 -17.11 38.96 -3.47
N GLN A 199 -16.16 39.29 -4.35
CA GLN A 199 -14.98 38.45 -4.59
C GLN A 199 -14.06 38.42 -3.37
N ALA A 200 -13.83 39.55 -2.70
CA ALA A 200 -13.03 39.62 -1.48
C ALA A 200 -13.65 38.82 -0.32
N ALA A 201 -14.97 38.93 -0.11
CA ALA A 201 -15.66 38.12 0.90
C ALA A 201 -15.56 36.61 0.60
N THR A 202 -15.77 36.23 -0.68
CA THR A 202 -15.65 34.84 -1.13
C THR A 202 -14.25 34.26 -0.89
N TYR A 203 -13.21 35.06 -1.12
CA TYR A 203 -11.82 34.67 -0.86
C TYR A 203 -11.58 34.40 0.63
N ILE A 204 -12.00 35.31 1.50
CA ILE A 204 -11.86 35.19 2.97
C ILE A 204 -12.57 33.95 3.49
N ASP A 205 -13.80 33.70 3.02
CA ASP A 205 -14.59 32.53 3.44
C ASP A 205 -13.92 31.22 2.99
N THR A 206 -13.37 31.20 1.77
CA THR A 206 -12.63 30.04 1.25
C THR A 206 -11.34 29.82 2.04
N GLU A 207 -10.60 30.87 2.36
CA GLU A 207 -9.37 30.81 3.16
C GLU A 207 -9.65 30.24 4.57
N ARG A 208 -10.72 30.70 5.23
CA ARG A 208 -11.14 30.18 6.55
C ARG A 208 -11.48 28.70 6.49
N PHE A 209 -12.24 28.30 5.48
CA PHE A 209 -12.60 26.91 5.26
C PHE A 209 -11.37 26.04 5.04
N PHE A 210 -10.46 26.44 4.15
CA PHE A 210 -9.24 25.70 3.87
C PHE A 210 -8.32 25.60 5.08
N ARG A 211 -8.24 26.66 5.91
CA ARG A 211 -7.50 26.63 7.17
C ARG A 211 -8.10 25.64 8.18
N ALA A 212 -9.43 25.57 8.26
CA ALA A 212 -10.12 24.60 9.13
C ALA A 212 -9.86 23.16 8.66
N VAL A 213 -9.92 22.92 7.35
CA VAL A 213 -9.62 21.61 6.75
C VAL A 213 -8.16 21.22 6.97
N ASP A 214 -7.20 22.09 6.66
CA ASP A 214 -5.77 21.82 6.84
C ASP A 214 -5.44 21.44 8.29
N ARG A 215 -5.95 22.22 9.26
CA ARG A 215 -5.76 21.94 10.68
C ARG A 215 -6.32 20.58 11.07
N GLY A 216 -7.55 20.29 10.65
CA GLY A 216 -8.22 19.02 10.94
C GLY A 216 -7.46 17.82 10.35
N ILE A 217 -7.01 17.93 9.11
CA ILE A 217 -6.21 16.89 8.43
C ILE A 217 -4.85 16.72 9.11
N LEU A 218 -4.16 17.82 9.44
CA LEU A 218 -2.87 17.75 10.12
C LEU A 218 -2.96 17.07 11.49
N GLU A 219 -3.92 17.47 12.31
CA GLU A 219 -4.06 16.96 13.69
C GLU A 219 -4.58 15.53 13.75
N GLN A 220 -5.55 15.17 12.90
CA GLN A 220 -6.27 13.90 13.01
C GLN A 220 -5.80 12.81 12.03
N HIS A 221 -5.13 13.19 10.94
CA HIS A 221 -4.71 12.24 9.90
C HIS A 221 -3.20 12.24 9.70
N SER A 222 -2.60 13.38 9.33
CA SER A 222 -1.18 13.41 8.94
C SER A 222 -0.22 13.16 10.10
N ARG A 223 -0.47 13.72 11.30
CA ARG A 223 0.39 13.45 12.46
C ARG A 223 0.31 12.02 12.99
N PRO A 224 -0.89 11.42 13.16
CA PRO A 224 -1.00 10.03 13.58
C PRO A 224 -0.45 9.03 12.55
N SER A 225 -0.67 9.28 11.25
CA SER A 225 -0.27 8.35 10.19
C SER A 225 1.18 8.51 9.76
N GLY A 226 1.71 9.74 9.78
CA GLY A 226 3.01 10.09 9.22
C GLY A 226 3.08 9.99 7.69
N LEU A 227 1.96 9.69 7.03
CA LEU A 227 1.91 9.40 5.60
C LEU A 227 2.01 10.67 4.76
N PRO A 228 2.67 10.62 3.58
CA PRO A 228 2.63 11.70 2.61
C PRO A 228 1.19 12.09 2.25
N LEU A 229 0.91 13.39 2.22
CA LEU A 229 -0.39 13.94 1.85
C LEU A 229 -0.31 14.64 0.50
N ILE A 230 -1.17 14.25 -0.43
CA ILE A 230 -1.21 14.77 -1.79
C ILE A 230 -2.47 15.58 -1.96
N LEU A 231 -2.34 16.78 -2.53
CA LEU A 231 -3.46 17.67 -2.76
C LEU A 231 -3.99 17.49 -4.19
N VAL A 232 -5.31 17.32 -4.31
CA VAL A 232 -6.02 17.32 -5.58
C VAL A 232 -6.99 18.49 -5.53
N ALA A 233 -6.69 19.54 -6.27
CA ALA A 233 -7.53 20.72 -6.36
C ALA A 233 -7.17 21.55 -7.59
N LEU A 234 -8.03 22.52 -7.92
CA LEU A 234 -7.70 23.55 -8.90
C LEU A 234 -6.43 24.32 -8.49
N PRO A 235 -5.62 24.82 -9.45
CA PRO A 235 -4.35 25.49 -9.16
C PRO A 235 -4.46 26.62 -8.12
N GLU A 236 -5.50 27.45 -8.24
CA GLU A 236 -5.80 28.55 -7.31
C GLU A 236 -6.05 28.07 -5.87
N HIS A 237 -6.76 26.96 -5.70
CA HIS A 237 -7.03 26.38 -4.39
C HIS A 237 -5.79 25.70 -3.80
N GLN A 238 -4.97 25.06 -4.66
CA GLN A 238 -3.71 24.48 -4.20
C GLN A 238 -2.76 25.54 -3.68
N HIS A 239 -2.60 26.64 -4.41
CA HIS A 239 -1.75 27.74 -3.98
C HIS A 239 -2.19 28.29 -2.63
N MET A 240 -3.49 28.59 -2.49
CA MET A 240 -4.06 29.08 -1.23
C MET A 240 -3.82 28.10 -0.07
N LEU A 241 -4.12 26.81 -0.23
CA LEU A 241 -3.92 25.84 0.86
C LEU A 241 -2.44 25.73 1.24
N ARG A 242 -1.53 25.75 0.25
CA ARG A 242 -0.07 25.65 0.50
C ARG A 242 0.51 26.85 1.23
N GLU A 243 -0.04 28.05 1.03
CA GLU A 243 0.36 29.24 1.79
C GLU A 243 -0.11 29.17 3.25
N LEU A 244 -1.25 28.52 3.50
CA LEU A 244 -1.84 28.37 4.84
C LEU A 244 -1.26 27.18 5.61
N SER A 245 -0.92 26.11 4.89
CA SER A 245 -0.59 24.82 5.47
C SER A 245 0.79 24.81 6.11
N HIS A 246 0.85 24.25 7.31
CA HIS A 246 2.09 23.95 8.02
C HIS A 246 2.30 22.43 8.15
N ASN A 247 1.66 21.65 7.28
CA ASN A 247 1.72 20.21 7.32
C ASN A 247 3.04 19.71 6.70
N PRO A 248 3.96 19.12 7.49
CA PRO A 248 5.25 18.66 6.97
C PRO A 248 5.12 17.46 6.02
N HIS A 249 3.97 16.78 6.04
CA HIS A 249 3.69 15.63 5.18
C HIS A 249 3.08 16.04 3.85
N LEU A 250 2.73 17.33 3.65
CA LEU A 250 2.16 17.81 2.40
C LEU A 250 3.21 17.77 1.28
N VAL A 251 3.00 16.89 0.31
CA VAL A 251 3.86 16.72 -0.86
C VAL A 251 3.88 18.01 -1.69
N ARG A 252 5.06 18.43 -2.15
CA ARG A 252 5.25 19.74 -2.81
C ARG A 252 4.44 19.88 -4.10
N GLN A 253 4.30 18.78 -4.84
CA GLN A 253 3.50 18.70 -6.05
C GLN A 253 2.15 18.04 -5.76
N GLY A 254 1.08 18.54 -6.36
CA GLY A 254 -0.27 17.97 -6.27
C GLY A 254 -0.86 17.74 -7.65
N VAL A 255 -2.07 17.18 -7.70
CA VAL A 255 -2.79 16.96 -8.95
C VAL A 255 -3.68 18.16 -9.23
N GLU A 256 -3.27 18.99 -10.19
CA GLU A 256 -3.99 20.21 -10.60
C GLU A 256 -5.22 19.89 -11.45
N THR A 257 -6.30 19.46 -10.79
CA THR A 257 -7.59 19.17 -11.43
C THR A 257 -8.74 19.52 -10.50
N ASN A 258 -9.92 19.78 -11.06
CA ASN A 258 -11.13 19.84 -10.25
C ASN A 258 -11.46 18.42 -9.76
N PRO A 259 -11.53 18.16 -8.44
CA PRO A 259 -11.91 16.85 -7.92
C PRO A 259 -13.30 16.41 -8.36
N ASP A 260 -14.22 17.36 -8.54
CA ASP A 260 -15.61 17.09 -8.94
C ASP A 260 -15.72 16.63 -10.41
N ALA A 261 -14.65 16.80 -11.20
CA ALA A 261 -14.62 16.45 -12.63
C ALA A 261 -14.03 15.06 -12.91
N LEU A 262 -13.62 14.32 -11.88
CA LEU A 262 -13.01 13.00 -12.03
C LEU A 262 -14.09 11.93 -12.19
N SER A 263 -14.00 11.17 -13.29
CA SER A 263 -15.00 10.17 -13.68
C SER A 263 -14.88 8.85 -12.91
N SER A 264 -13.68 8.52 -12.41
CA SER A 264 -13.42 7.29 -11.66
C SER A 264 -12.32 7.46 -10.62
N VAL A 265 -12.38 6.65 -9.57
CA VAL A 265 -11.34 6.58 -8.52
C VAL A 265 -10.02 6.02 -9.08
N ASP A 266 -10.08 5.17 -10.11
CA ASP A 266 -8.87 4.64 -10.76
C ASP A 266 -8.12 5.72 -11.55
N ASP A 267 -8.84 6.61 -12.25
CA ASP A 267 -8.21 7.77 -12.92
C ASP A 267 -7.50 8.68 -11.91
N LEU A 268 -8.11 8.86 -10.73
CA LEU A 268 -7.49 9.62 -9.64
C LEU A 268 -6.22 8.93 -9.15
N ARG A 269 -6.28 7.63 -8.84
CA ARG A 269 -5.14 6.82 -8.41
C ARG A 269 -3.97 6.93 -9.40
N GLN A 270 -4.22 6.78 -10.69
CA GLN A 270 -3.18 6.86 -11.72
C GLN A 270 -2.49 8.23 -11.74
N ARG A 271 -3.27 9.32 -11.69
CA ARG A 271 -2.72 10.69 -11.67
C ARG A 271 -1.95 10.99 -10.39
N VAL A 272 -2.44 10.51 -9.26
CA VAL A 272 -1.78 10.67 -7.97
C VAL A 272 -0.46 9.88 -7.97
N TRP A 273 -0.44 8.67 -8.51
CA TRP A 273 0.77 7.87 -8.62
C TRP A 273 1.85 8.55 -9.46
N GLN A 274 1.50 9.21 -10.57
CA GLN A 274 2.47 9.99 -11.36
C GLN A 274 3.17 11.08 -10.56
N VAL A 275 2.50 11.62 -9.52
CA VAL A 275 3.09 12.61 -8.61
C VAL A 275 3.95 11.93 -7.53
N MET A 276 3.57 10.73 -7.08
CA MET A 276 4.29 9.99 -6.04
C MET A 276 5.49 9.19 -6.53
N GLU A 277 5.47 8.73 -7.78
CA GLU A 277 6.52 7.90 -8.36
C GLU A 277 7.92 8.52 -8.21
N PRO A 278 8.14 9.83 -8.45
CA PRO A 278 9.44 10.46 -8.20
C PRO A 278 9.89 10.36 -6.73
N TYR A 279 8.98 10.51 -5.76
CA TYR A 279 9.31 10.42 -4.34
C TYR A 279 9.66 8.99 -3.93
N TYR A 280 8.93 8.00 -4.47
CA TYR A 280 9.25 6.58 -4.30
C TYR A 280 10.66 6.27 -4.84
N LEU A 281 10.96 6.73 -6.05
CA LEU A 281 12.26 6.54 -6.68
C LEU A 281 13.39 7.24 -5.93
N GLU A 282 13.15 8.43 -5.38
CA GLU A 282 14.10 9.14 -4.54
C GLU A 282 14.35 8.41 -3.22
N ARG A 283 13.32 7.81 -2.59
CA ARG A 283 13.48 6.95 -1.41
C ARG A 283 14.41 5.77 -1.72
N LEU A 284 14.18 5.05 -2.82
CA LEU A 284 15.04 3.93 -3.21
C LEU A 284 16.48 4.38 -3.48
N THR A 285 16.66 5.53 -4.13
CA THR A 285 17.99 6.11 -4.40
C THR A 285 18.72 6.41 -3.09
N ARG A 286 18.05 7.03 -2.11
CA ARG A 286 18.65 7.30 -0.79
C ARG A 286 19.02 6.03 -0.03
N LEU A 287 18.22 4.97 -0.14
CA LEU A 287 18.56 3.68 0.46
C LEU A 287 19.80 3.05 -0.18
N ALA A 288 19.93 3.14 -1.51
CA ALA A 288 21.12 2.69 -2.23
C ALA A 288 22.37 3.49 -1.84
N GLU A 289 22.26 4.81 -1.71
CA GLU A 289 23.35 5.69 -1.24
C GLU A 289 23.75 5.35 0.21
N ALA A 290 22.77 5.20 1.11
CA ALA A 290 23.00 4.82 2.51
C ALA A 290 23.72 3.47 2.61
N PHE A 291 23.35 2.50 1.77
CA PHE A 291 24.07 1.24 1.66
C PHE A 291 25.53 1.43 1.21
N GLY A 292 25.76 2.25 0.17
CA GLY A 292 27.12 2.55 -0.31
C GLY A 292 28.01 3.17 0.77
N GLU A 293 27.45 4.07 1.59
CA GLU A 293 28.16 4.61 2.75
C GLU A 293 28.41 3.56 3.84
N ALA A 294 27.41 2.73 4.15
CA ALA A 294 27.51 1.69 5.17
C ALA A 294 28.59 0.67 4.82
N ARG A 295 28.62 0.23 3.56
CA ARG A 295 29.66 -0.67 3.03
C ARG A 295 31.05 -0.05 3.15
N SER A 296 31.20 1.23 2.81
CA SER A 296 32.48 1.95 2.92
C SER A 296 32.98 2.07 4.37
N LYS A 297 32.06 2.05 5.34
CA LYS A 297 32.34 2.08 6.78
C LYS A 297 32.49 0.68 7.40
N GLY A 298 32.34 -0.39 6.62
CA GLY A 298 32.41 -1.78 7.10
C GLY A 298 31.17 -2.26 7.87
N ILE A 299 30.07 -1.51 7.81
CA ILE A 299 28.78 -1.83 8.45
C ILE A 299 27.70 -2.12 7.40
N GLY A 300 28.10 -2.63 6.24
CA GLY A 300 27.20 -3.09 5.19
C GLY A 300 27.86 -4.13 4.31
N ASP A 301 27.08 -5.07 3.79
CA ASP A 301 27.54 -6.24 3.03
C ASP A 301 26.54 -6.61 1.93
N ASP A 302 27.02 -7.21 0.86
CA ASP A 302 26.25 -7.71 -0.30
C ASP A 302 26.44 -9.21 -0.57
N GLY A 303 27.23 -9.91 0.25
CA GLY A 303 27.42 -11.35 0.20
C GLY A 303 26.34 -12.09 0.99
N LEU A 304 25.61 -12.98 0.32
CA LEU A 304 24.46 -13.70 0.88
C LEU A 304 24.80 -14.43 2.19
N GLU A 305 25.94 -15.10 2.26
CA GLU A 305 26.37 -15.86 3.44
C GLU A 305 26.68 -14.94 4.64
N TYR A 306 27.29 -13.77 4.40
CA TYR A 306 27.58 -12.80 5.45
C TYR A 306 26.31 -12.13 5.95
N VAL A 307 25.41 -11.77 5.02
CA VAL A 307 24.12 -11.17 5.33
C VAL A 307 23.23 -12.16 6.07
N ALA A 308 23.16 -13.43 5.68
CA ALA A 308 22.40 -14.47 6.37
C ALA A 308 22.86 -14.63 7.83
N LYS A 309 24.17 -14.69 8.07
CA LYS A 309 24.75 -14.73 9.43
C LYS A 309 24.45 -13.47 10.23
N ALA A 310 24.50 -12.31 9.59
CA ALA A 310 24.15 -11.05 10.24
C ALA A 310 22.66 -10.96 10.58
N ALA A 311 21.78 -11.51 9.73
CA ALA A 311 20.34 -11.56 9.95
C ALA A 311 20.01 -12.51 11.11
N ALA A 312 20.59 -13.72 11.14
CA ALA A 312 20.47 -14.68 12.25
C ALA A 312 20.90 -14.07 13.60
N ALA A 313 21.99 -13.28 13.58
CA ALA A 313 22.49 -12.57 14.75
C ALA A 313 21.72 -11.27 15.08
N GLY A 314 20.68 -10.92 14.32
CA GLY A 314 19.89 -9.70 14.52
C GLY A 314 20.65 -8.39 14.34
N ARG A 315 21.72 -8.40 13.53
CA ARG A 315 22.55 -7.23 13.24
C ARG A 315 22.05 -6.40 12.07
N VAL A 316 21.17 -6.94 11.22
CA VAL A 316 20.63 -6.24 10.06
C VAL A 316 19.66 -5.14 10.51
N ALA A 317 19.97 -3.90 10.16
CA ALA A 317 19.09 -2.75 10.33
C ALA A 317 18.14 -2.60 9.16
N THR A 318 18.69 -2.62 7.94
CA THR A 318 17.95 -2.49 6.68
C THR A 318 18.48 -3.52 5.69
N LEU A 319 17.58 -4.19 4.98
CA LEU A 319 17.89 -5.18 3.95
C LEU A 319 17.19 -4.80 2.66
N LEU A 320 17.95 -4.60 1.59
CA LEU A 320 17.43 -4.47 0.24
C LEU A 320 17.54 -5.83 -0.44
N VAL A 321 16.45 -6.27 -1.07
CA VAL A 321 16.37 -7.56 -1.75
C VAL A 321 15.76 -7.39 -3.13
N GLU A 322 16.38 -8.02 -4.14
CA GLU A 322 15.88 -7.98 -5.50
C GLU A 322 14.57 -8.75 -5.63
N ALA A 323 13.57 -8.12 -6.23
CA ALA A 323 12.20 -8.62 -6.25
C ALA A 323 11.99 -9.91 -7.04
N ASP A 324 12.62 -10.00 -8.21
CA ASP A 324 12.32 -11.02 -9.22
C ASP A 324 13.43 -12.10 -9.30
N ARG A 325 14.55 -11.90 -8.61
CA ARG A 325 15.63 -12.90 -8.48
C ARG A 325 15.24 -13.97 -7.49
N MET A 326 15.51 -15.22 -7.81
CA MET A 326 15.45 -16.33 -6.86
C MET A 326 16.82 -16.98 -6.78
N ILE A 327 17.28 -17.28 -5.56
CA ILE A 327 18.53 -17.99 -5.33
C ILE A 327 18.19 -19.31 -4.63
N PRO A 328 18.25 -20.45 -5.33
CA PRO A 328 17.88 -21.75 -4.77
C PRO A 328 18.76 -22.15 -3.57
N GLY A 329 18.14 -22.45 -2.44
CA GLY A 329 18.83 -22.96 -1.26
C GLY A 329 17.97 -22.99 0.00
N ARG A 330 18.63 -23.18 1.13
CA ARG A 330 18.03 -23.06 2.47
C ARG A 330 18.99 -22.41 3.46
N ILE A 331 18.42 -21.80 4.50
CA ILE A 331 19.18 -21.17 5.58
C ILE A 331 18.90 -21.84 6.91
N ASN A 332 19.96 -22.16 7.65
CA ASN A 332 19.82 -22.49 9.06
C ASN A 332 19.46 -21.22 9.84
N THR A 333 18.25 -21.15 10.38
CA THR A 333 17.72 -19.96 11.06
C THR A 333 18.47 -19.58 12.33
N GLU A 334 19.16 -20.53 12.97
CA GLU A 334 19.94 -20.29 14.19
C GLU A 334 21.35 -19.75 13.88
N THR A 335 22.02 -20.30 12.87
CA THR A 335 23.42 -19.97 12.57
C THR A 335 23.58 -18.99 11.41
N GLY A 336 22.59 -18.91 10.53
CA GLY A 336 22.67 -18.21 9.25
C GLY A 336 23.54 -18.91 8.20
N ASP A 337 23.88 -20.19 8.40
CA ASP A 337 24.60 -20.96 7.39
C ASP A 337 23.70 -21.25 6.18
N VAL A 338 24.26 -21.03 4.99
CA VAL A 338 23.58 -21.14 3.70
C VAL A 338 23.97 -22.45 3.03
N GLU A 339 22.97 -23.19 2.55
CA GLU A 339 23.16 -24.34 1.68
C GLU A 339 22.49 -24.07 0.33
N TYR A 340 23.29 -24.03 -0.73
CA TYR A 340 22.80 -23.85 -2.09
C TYR A 340 22.21 -25.15 -2.65
N GLY A 341 21.19 -25.01 -3.49
CA GLY A 341 20.45 -26.14 -4.00
C GLY A 341 19.86 -25.96 -5.39
N ASP A 342 18.79 -26.69 -5.65
CA ASP A 342 17.98 -26.62 -6.88
C ASP A 342 16.51 -26.52 -6.49
N LEU A 343 15.77 -25.56 -7.06
CA LEU A 343 14.33 -25.36 -6.83
C LEU A 343 13.48 -26.56 -7.29
N ALA A 344 14.05 -27.46 -8.10
CA ALA A 344 13.42 -28.74 -8.40
C ALA A 344 13.34 -29.67 -7.18
N HIS A 345 14.16 -29.43 -6.14
CA HIS A 345 14.16 -30.21 -4.91
C HIS A 345 13.23 -29.57 -3.87
N PRO A 346 12.29 -30.31 -3.26
CA PRO A 346 11.30 -29.79 -2.29
C PRO A 346 11.85 -29.27 -0.96
N GLU A 347 13.18 -29.30 -0.77
CA GLU A 347 13.83 -28.80 0.44
C GLU A 347 14.52 -27.46 0.22
N PHE A 348 14.60 -27.00 -1.03
CA PHE A 348 15.23 -25.73 -1.37
C PHE A 348 14.16 -24.75 -1.85
N ASP A 349 14.18 -23.56 -1.26
CA ASP A 349 13.37 -22.43 -1.67
C ASP A 349 14.31 -21.30 -2.14
N ASP A 350 13.87 -20.05 -2.03
CA ASP A 350 14.63 -18.86 -2.32
C ASP A 350 15.32 -18.34 -1.06
N LEU A 351 16.65 -18.39 -1.06
CA LEU A 351 17.47 -17.83 0.01
C LEU A 351 17.21 -16.35 0.26
N LEU A 352 16.81 -15.59 -0.78
CA LEU A 352 16.45 -14.18 -0.61
C LEU A 352 15.17 -14.00 0.20
N ASP A 353 14.22 -14.93 0.09
CA ASP A 353 13.04 -14.98 0.95
C ASP A 353 13.41 -15.34 2.39
N ASP A 354 14.21 -16.40 2.58
CA ASP A 354 14.64 -16.87 3.90
C ASP A 354 15.39 -15.77 4.68
N VAL A 355 16.37 -15.10 4.06
CA VAL A 355 17.10 -14.00 4.71
C VAL A 355 16.16 -12.83 5.04
N SER A 356 15.19 -12.54 4.16
CA SER A 356 14.20 -11.47 4.39
C SER A 356 13.34 -11.79 5.62
N SER A 357 12.81 -13.00 5.68
CA SER A 357 12.02 -13.49 6.81
C SER A 357 12.82 -13.45 8.11
N LEU A 358 14.08 -13.87 8.08
CA LEU A 358 14.98 -13.83 9.24
C LEU A 358 15.28 -12.41 9.71
N ALA A 359 15.56 -11.49 8.78
CA ALA A 359 15.80 -10.09 9.10
C ALA A 359 14.57 -9.41 9.72
N LEU A 360 13.37 -9.66 9.18
CA LEU A 360 12.11 -9.14 9.75
C LEU A 360 11.87 -9.64 11.17
N ARG A 361 12.04 -10.95 11.41
CA ARG A 361 11.89 -11.54 12.76
C ARG A 361 12.84 -10.91 13.78
N ALA A 362 14.03 -10.51 13.34
CA ALA A 362 15.00 -9.79 14.18
C ALA A 362 14.75 -8.26 14.27
N GLY A 363 13.64 -7.77 13.70
CA GLY A 363 13.23 -6.37 13.69
C GLY A 363 14.00 -5.48 12.71
N GLY A 364 14.63 -6.07 11.69
CA GLY A 364 15.21 -5.32 10.58
C GLY A 364 14.13 -4.83 9.61
N GLU A 365 14.38 -3.71 8.95
CA GLU A 365 13.55 -3.24 7.84
C GLU A 365 13.94 -3.99 6.57
N VAL A 366 13.00 -4.66 5.91
CA VAL A 366 13.24 -5.26 4.58
C VAL A 366 12.56 -4.38 3.54
N VAL A 367 13.23 -4.18 2.41
CA VAL A 367 12.73 -3.45 1.23
C VAL A 367 13.02 -4.28 -0.02
N ILE A 368 11.96 -4.66 -0.72
CA ILE A 368 12.00 -5.38 -1.97
C ILE A 368 12.11 -4.38 -3.12
N VAL A 369 13.19 -4.48 -3.90
CA VAL A 369 13.61 -3.50 -4.89
C VAL A 369 13.57 -4.11 -6.29
N PRO A 370 13.10 -3.39 -7.32
CA PRO A 370 13.24 -3.83 -8.72
C PRO A 370 14.72 -4.02 -9.10
N ALA A 371 15.02 -4.96 -9.99
CA ALA A 371 16.39 -5.27 -10.40
C ALA A 371 17.16 -4.03 -10.92
N GLU A 372 16.48 -3.14 -11.63
CA GLU A 372 17.07 -1.92 -12.20
C GLU A 372 17.46 -0.88 -11.14
N ARG A 373 17.00 -1.06 -9.90
CA ARG A 373 17.24 -0.19 -8.75
C ARG A 373 18.06 -0.87 -7.66
N MET A 374 18.43 -2.14 -7.85
CA MET A 374 19.25 -2.87 -6.89
C MET A 374 20.69 -2.31 -6.92
N PRO A 375 21.27 -1.91 -5.78
CA PRO A 375 22.63 -1.36 -5.74
C PRO A 375 23.74 -2.40 -5.94
N THR A 376 23.39 -3.69 -6.04
CA THR A 376 24.33 -4.83 -6.08
C THR A 376 23.92 -5.81 -7.17
N GLU A 377 24.89 -6.60 -7.67
CA GLU A 377 24.63 -7.64 -8.67
C GLU A 377 24.19 -8.98 -8.05
N THR A 378 24.43 -9.16 -6.74
CA THR A 378 24.08 -10.36 -5.97
C THR A 378 22.57 -10.46 -5.69
N GLY A 379 21.85 -9.33 -5.79
CA GLY A 379 20.43 -9.22 -5.48
C GLY A 379 20.13 -9.02 -3.99
N ILE A 380 21.16 -8.78 -3.17
CA ILE A 380 21.01 -8.46 -1.74
C ILE A 380 21.97 -7.33 -1.33
N ALA A 381 21.53 -6.46 -0.42
CA ALA A 381 22.35 -5.41 0.17
C ALA A 381 21.88 -5.12 1.59
N ALA A 382 22.74 -5.31 2.58
CA ALA A 382 22.41 -5.12 3.98
C ALA A 382 23.16 -3.94 4.59
N ILE A 383 22.46 -3.21 5.45
CA ILE A 383 23.00 -2.20 6.34
C ILE A 383 22.87 -2.75 7.76
N TYR A 384 23.97 -2.76 8.52
CA TYR A 384 24.02 -3.28 9.87
C TYR A 384 23.79 -2.18 10.91
N ARG A 385 23.26 -2.57 12.07
CA ARG A 385 23.06 -1.70 13.24
C ARG A 385 24.38 -1.32 13.90
N TYR A 386 25.37 -2.22 13.87
CA TYR A 386 26.69 -2.09 14.51
C TYR A 386 27.73 -3.03 13.89
#